data_AF-G5SWR7-F1
#
_entry.id   AF-G5SWR7-F1
#
_cell.length_a   1.000
_cell.length_b   1.000
_cell.length_c   1.000
_cell.angle_alpha   90.00
_cell.angle_beta   90.00
_cell.angle_gamma   90.00
#
_symmetry.space_group_name_H-M   'P 1'
#
loop_
_entity.id
_entity.type
_entity.pdbx_description
1 polymer ?
#
loop_
_entity_poly.entity_id
_entity_poly.type
_entity_poly.pdbx_seq_one_letter_code
_entity_poly.pdbx_strand_id
1 'polypeptide(L)'
;MERYMEAYNRKQYWIQLDSVLHLHGAVTGRDYPLRRCEGLALGQRVYMPDSGNVSFRLVFPPLDGRDTSFDFMEGGKDGWFIKGVNLKEEREGKLHCRLTGTVEKTTEASRLVLHCYGLMRG
;
A
#
# COMPACT_ATOMS: atom_id res chain seq x y z
N MET A 1 -12.20 7.16 1.89
CA MET A 1 -10.79 7.52 2.17
C MET A 1 -9.97 7.34 0.91
N GLU A 2 -9.04 8.23 0.64
CA GLU A 2 -8.14 8.15 -0.52
C GLU A 2 -6.71 7.96 -0.06
N ARG A 3 -5.93 7.13 -0.76
CA ARG A 3 -4.50 6.93 -0.53
C ARG A 3 -3.73 7.09 -1.83
N TYR A 4 -2.73 7.96 -1.80
CA TYR A 4 -1.80 8.15 -2.89
C TYR A 4 -0.59 7.25 -2.68
N MET A 5 -0.20 6.59 -3.76
CA MET A 5 0.79 5.52 -3.75
C MET A 5 1.82 5.77 -4.83
N GLU A 6 3.08 5.46 -4.50
CA GLU A 6 4.14 5.35 -5.49
C GLU A 6 4.78 3.97 -5.39
N ALA A 7 4.79 3.25 -6.49
CA ALA A 7 5.53 2.01 -6.62
C ALA A 7 6.82 2.26 -7.41
N TYR A 8 7.92 1.77 -6.88
CA TYR A 8 9.23 1.79 -7.49
C TYR A 8 9.71 0.35 -7.73
N ASN A 9 10.04 0.03 -8.97
CA ASN A 9 10.60 -1.25 -9.36
C ASN A 9 11.44 -1.09 -10.63
N ARG A 10 12.30 -2.05 -10.94
CA ARG A 10 13.18 -2.01 -12.11
C ARG A 10 12.40 -2.05 -13.43
N LYS A 11 13.00 -1.46 -14.47
CA LYS A 11 12.52 -1.57 -15.86
C LYS A 11 12.33 -3.05 -16.23
N GLN A 12 11.31 -3.34 -17.04
CA GLN A 12 10.87 -4.70 -17.43
C GLN A 12 10.18 -5.54 -16.33
N TYR A 13 10.13 -5.08 -15.08
CA TYR A 13 9.32 -5.70 -14.04
C TYR A 13 7.92 -5.10 -14.02
N TRP A 14 7.00 -5.74 -13.32
CA TRP A 14 5.61 -5.34 -13.28
C TRP A 14 5.10 -5.27 -11.85
N ILE A 15 4.05 -4.49 -11.66
CA ILE A 15 3.17 -4.54 -10.50
C ILE A 15 1.78 -4.97 -10.97
N GLN A 16 1.03 -5.59 -10.08
CA GLN A 16 -0.36 -5.89 -10.28
C GLN A 16 -1.06 -5.68 -8.95
N LEU A 17 -2.21 -5.01 -8.99
CA LEU A 17 -3.13 -4.92 -7.87
C LEU A 17 -4.41 -5.64 -8.23
N ASP A 18 -4.91 -6.43 -7.30
CA ASP A 18 -6.16 -7.15 -7.47
C ASP A 18 -7.35 -6.32 -7.01
N SER A 19 -8.48 -6.52 -7.68
CA SER A 19 -9.78 -5.99 -7.27
C SER A 19 -10.22 -6.42 -5.87
N VAL A 20 -9.71 -7.55 -5.34
CA VAL A 20 -10.01 -8.03 -3.98
C VAL A 20 -9.25 -7.30 -2.88
N LEU A 21 -8.37 -6.35 -3.23
CA LEU A 21 -7.69 -5.49 -2.27
C LEU A 21 -8.70 -4.78 -1.38
N HIS A 22 -8.49 -4.84 -0.07
CA HIS A 22 -9.30 -4.13 0.92
C HIS A 22 -8.45 -3.67 2.09
N LEU A 23 -9.01 -2.75 2.87
CA LEU A 23 -8.47 -2.43 4.20
C LEU A 23 -9.22 -3.25 5.24
N HIS A 24 -8.51 -3.74 6.25
CA HIS A 24 -9.12 -4.36 7.43
C HIS A 24 -8.91 -3.45 8.64
N GLY A 25 -10.01 -2.99 9.27
CA GLY A 25 -9.97 -2.10 10.42
C GLY A 25 -9.51 -2.80 11.69
N ALA A 26 -8.47 -2.29 12.35
CA ALA A 26 -7.84 -2.97 13.48
C ALA A 26 -8.71 -3.00 14.76
N VAL A 27 -9.65 -2.07 14.91
CA VAL A 27 -10.51 -1.97 16.11
C VAL A 27 -11.88 -2.58 15.84
N THR A 28 -12.50 -2.23 14.72
CA THR A 28 -13.85 -2.70 14.40
C THR A 28 -13.89 -4.07 13.73
N GLY A 29 -12.76 -4.53 13.17
CA GLY A 29 -12.68 -5.75 12.37
C GLY A 29 -13.44 -5.66 11.03
N ARG A 30 -13.85 -4.46 10.61
CA ARG A 30 -14.59 -4.25 9.37
C ARG A 30 -13.66 -4.27 8.16
N ASP A 31 -14.12 -4.89 7.08
CA ASP A 31 -13.48 -4.79 5.77
C ASP A 31 -14.01 -3.58 4.98
N TYR A 32 -13.08 -2.85 4.39
CA TYR A 32 -13.32 -1.68 3.55
C TYR A 32 -12.84 -1.99 2.13
N PRO A 33 -13.72 -2.48 1.24
CA PRO A 33 -13.33 -2.92 -0.10
C PRO A 33 -12.84 -1.77 -0.97
N LEU A 34 -11.85 -2.03 -1.83
CA LEU A 34 -11.42 -1.08 -2.86
C LEU A 34 -12.61 -0.68 -3.74
N ARG A 35 -12.86 0.61 -3.84
CA ARG A 35 -13.93 1.16 -4.70
C ARG A 35 -13.41 1.54 -6.08
N ARG A 36 -12.23 2.12 -6.13
CA ARG A 36 -11.62 2.60 -7.36
C ARG A 36 -10.11 2.64 -7.23
N CYS A 37 -9.43 2.29 -8.32
CA CYS A 37 -8.02 2.57 -8.54
C CYS A 37 -7.90 3.55 -9.72
N GLU A 38 -7.06 4.57 -9.56
CA GLU A 38 -6.75 5.52 -10.62
C GLU A 38 -5.25 5.48 -10.91
N GLY A 39 -4.88 5.51 -12.20
CA GLY A 39 -3.48 5.39 -12.63
C GLY A 39 -2.99 3.95 -12.83
N LEU A 40 -3.75 2.93 -12.40
CA LEU A 40 -3.48 1.52 -12.67
C LEU A 40 -4.75 0.77 -13.08
N ALA A 41 -4.60 -0.19 -13.99
CA ALA A 41 -5.62 -1.16 -14.31
C ALA A 41 -5.55 -2.34 -13.33
N LEU A 42 -6.66 -2.62 -12.63
CA LEU A 42 -6.74 -3.75 -11.68
C LEU A 42 -6.76 -5.08 -12.43
N GLY A 43 -6.17 -6.11 -11.81
CA GLY A 43 -6.08 -7.46 -12.37
C GLY A 43 -5.13 -7.59 -13.56
N GLN A 44 -4.38 -6.53 -13.88
CA GLN A 44 -3.46 -6.50 -15.01
C GLN A 44 -2.03 -6.21 -14.55
N ARG A 45 -1.06 -6.82 -15.24
CA ARG A 45 0.34 -6.49 -15.07
C ARG A 45 0.61 -5.13 -15.69
N VAL A 46 1.00 -4.17 -14.87
CA VAL A 46 1.50 -2.88 -15.30
C VAL A 46 3.02 -2.91 -15.22
N TYR A 47 3.66 -2.92 -16.39
CA TYR A 47 5.11 -2.91 -16.50
C TYR A 47 5.67 -1.54 -16.12
N MET A 48 6.80 -1.54 -15.43
CA MET A 48 7.46 -0.31 -15.00
C MET A 48 7.95 0.48 -16.22
N PRO A 49 7.67 1.79 -16.26
CA PRO A 49 8.27 2.68 -17.25
C PRO A 49 9.77 2.85 -17.00
N ASP A 50 10.45 3.55 -17.90
CA ASP A 50 11.90 3.80 -17.83
C ASP A 50 12.33 4.54 -16.55
N SER A 51 11.44 5.36 -15.97
CA SER A 51 11.67 6.01 -14.68
C SER A 51 11.70 5.03 -13.51
N GLY A 52 11.24 3.79 -13.69
CA GLY A 52 11.08 2.80 -12.65
C GLY A 52 10.01 3.14 -11.62
N ASN A 53 9.13 4.11 -11.91
CA ASN A 53 8.10 4.60 -10.99
C ASN A 53 6.71 4.60 -11.63
N VAL A 54 5.71 4.16 -10.87
CA VAL A 54 4.29 4.33 -11.19
C VAL A 54 3.57 4.97 -10.00
N SER A 55 2.79 6.00 -10.28
CA SER A 55 1.95 6.69 -9.30
C SER A 55 0.49 6.33 -9.49
N PHE A 56 -0.22 6.05 -8.41
CA PHE A 56 -1.63 5.66 -8.45
C PHE A 56 -2.38 6.04 -7.19
N ARG A 57 -3.70 6.09 -7.28
CA ARG A 57 -4.60 6.44 -6.17
C ARG A 57 -5.58 5.32 -5.90
N LEU A 58 -5.68 4.91 -4.63
CA LEU A 58 -6.65 3.94 -4.14
C LEU A 58 -7.76 4.64 -3.38
N VAL A 59 -9.01 4.33 -3.72
CA VAL A 59 -10.20 4.91 -3.11
C VAL A 59 -10.97 3.82 -2.38
N PHE A 60 -11.19 4.02 -1.09
CA PHE A 60 -11.94 3.13 -0.20
C PHE A 60 -13.14 3.87 0.41
N PRO A 61 -14.12 3.18 1.02
CA PRO A 61 -15.07 3.82 1.93
C PRO A 61 -14.35 4.60 3.04
N PRO A 62 -15.01 5.56 3.71
CA PRO A 62 -14.47 6.13 4.93
C PRO A 62 -14.29 5.02 5.99
N LEU A 63 -13.19 5.08 6.74
CA LEU A 63 -12.99 4.24 7.91
C LEU A 63 -13.98 4.63 9.00
N ASP A 64 -14.38 3.67 9.84
CA ASP A 64 -15.01 3.97 11.11
C ASP A 64 -14.06 4.84 11.95
N GLY A 65 -14.58 5.86 12.64
CA GLY A 65 -13.76 6.80 13.41
C GLY A 65 -12.95 6.14 14.54
N ARG A 66 -13.29 4.90 14.93
CA ARG A 66 -12.55 4.08 15.89
C ARG A 66 -11.32 3.40 15.28
N ASP A 67 -11.31 3.15 13.97
CA ASP A 67 -10.19 2.52 13.27
C ASP A 67 -9.10 3.55 12.97
N THR A 68 -8.17 3.71 13.91
CA THR A 68 -7.00 4.59 13.76
C THR A 68 -5.81 3.89 13.13
N SER A 69 -5.94 2.59 12.86
CA SER A 69 -5.01 1.77 12.10
C SER A 69 -5.76 0.75 11.27
N PHE A 70 -5.13 0.29 10.20
CA PHE A 70 -5.68 -0.73 9.33
C PHE A 70 -4.57 -1.60 8.72
N ASP A 71 -4.99 -2.75 8.19
CA ASP A 71 -4.16 -3.63 7.39
C ASP A 71 -4.55 -3.49 5.91
N PHE A 72 -3.60 -3.44 4.99
CA PHE A 72 -3.87 -3.75 3.58
C PHE A 72 -3.88 -5.26 3.41
N MET A 73 -4.92 -5.77 2.75
CA MET A 73 -5.12 -7.19 2.51
C MET A 73 -5.41 -7.40 1.02
N GLU A 74 -4.55 -8.13 0.31
CA GLU A 74 -4.77 -8.50 -1.08
C GLU A 74 -4.66 -10.01 -1.26
N GLY A 75 -5.79 -10.67 -1.49
CA GLY A 75 -5.85 -12.12 -1.61
C GLY A 75 -5.89 -12.84 -0.25
N GLY A 76 -6.27 -14.12 -0.27
CA GLY A 76 -6.35 -14.97 0.92
C GLY A 76 -4.97 -15.48 1.37
N LYS A 77 -4.83 -16.79 1.51
CA LYS A 77 -3.62 -17.43 2.06
C LYS A 77 -2.33 -17.18 1.26
N ASP A 78 -2.44 -16.98 -0.05
CA ASP A 78 -1.31 -16.75 -0.96
C ASP A 78 -1.16 -15.28 -1.37
N GLY A 79 -1.94 -14.41 -0.73
CA GLY A 79 -1.94 -12.97 -0.93
C GLY A 79 -0.80 -12.25 -0.21
N TRP A 80 -0.66 -10.95 -0.47
CA TRP A 80 0.20 -10.10 0.35
C TRP A 80 -0.64 -9.26 1.33
N PHE A 81 -0.02 -8.94 2.46
CA PHE A 81 -0.61 -8.08 3.47
C PHE A 81 0.43 -7.11 4.02
N ILE A 82 -0.01 -5.88 4.30
CA ILE A 82 0.74 -4.89 5.08
C ILE A 82 -0.08 -4.60 6.31
N LYS A 83 0.42 -4.96 7.49
CA LYS A 83 -0.33 -4.84 8.74
C LYS A 83 0.11 -3.64 9.58
N GLY A 84 -0.82 -3.11 10.37
CA GLY A 84 -0.56 -2.10 11.38
C GLY A 84 -0.27 -0.71 10.83
N VAL A 85 -0.82 -0.34 9.67
CA VAL A 85 -0.69 1.02 9.14
C VAL A 85 -1.45 1.96 10.07
N ASN A 86 -0.71 2.75 10.87
CA ASN A 86 -1.27 3.67 11.86
C ASN A 86 -1.43 5.07 11.26
N LEU A 87 -2.56 5.73 11.54
CA LEU A 87 -2.92 7.05 11.02
C LEU A 87 -2.64 8.21 11.96
N LYS A 88 -2.34 7.94 13.23
CA LYS A 88 -2.14 8.95 14.27
C LYS A 88 -0.71 9.01 14.78
N GLU A 89 0.02 7.91 14.70
CA GLU A 89 1.38 7.85 15.19
C GLU A 89 2.38 8.23 14.11
N GLU A 90 2.85 9.48 14.18
CA GLU A 90 4.13 9.85 13.61
C GLU A 90 5.21 9.52 14.64
N ARG A 91 6.04 8.51 14.34
CA ARG A 91 7.19 8.19 15.19
C ARG A 91 8.39 8.98 14.70
N GLU A 92 8.81 9.98 15.46
CA GLU A 92 10.11 10.61 15.28
C GLU A 92 11.23 9.67 15.75
N GLY A 93 12.30 9.56 14.97
CA GLY A 93 13.49 8.76 15.30
C GLY A 93 13.83 7.68 14.28
N LYS A 94 14.92 6.93 14.54
CA LYS A 94 15.34 5.82 13.67
C LYS A 94 14.34 4.68 13.79
N LEU A 95 13.68 4.34 12.68
CA LEU A 95 12.95 3.09 12.53
C LEU A 95 13.95 1.94 12.56
N HIS A 96 14.04 1.25 13.70
CA HIS A 96 14.74 -0.02 13.80
C HIS A 96 13.90 -1.13 13.14
N CYS A 97 13.95 -1.19 11.81
CA CYS A 97 13.37 -2.26 11.03
C CYS A 97 14.40 -3.39 10.88
N ARG A 98 14.14 -4.55 11.49
CA ARG A 98 14.94 -5.76 11.26
C ARG A 98 14.32 -6.52 10.10
N LEU A 99 14.87 -6.34 8.91
CA LEU A 99 14.57 -7.17 7.75
C LEU A 99 15.40 -8.45 7.84
N THR A 100 14.76 -9.62 7.75
CA THR A 100 15.43 -10.92 7.70
C THR A 100 15.06 -11.62 6.40
N GLY A 101 16.07 -12.09 5.66
CA GLY A 101 15.87 -12.82 4.42
C GLY A 101 17.20 -13.09 3.73
N THR A 102 17.16 -13.90 2.67
CA THR A 102 18.31 -14.17 1.82
C THR A 102 18.24 -13.24 0.61
N VAL A 103 19.26 -12.40 0.42
CA VAL A 103 19.39 -11.54 -0.76
C VAL A 103 20.25 -12.29 -1.77
N GLU A 104 19.65 -12.80 -2.85
CA GLU A 104 20.41 -13.55 -3.87
C GLU A 104 21.30 -12.65 -4.74
N LYS A 105 20.96 -11.35 -4.90
CA LYS A 105 21.76 -10.33 -5.62
C LYS A 105 21.63 -8.95 -4.97
N THR A 106 22.74 -8.26 -4.77
CA THR A 106 22.92 -7.13 -3.83
C THR A 106 22.30 -5.77 -4.23
N THR A 107 21.38 -5.70 -5.19
CA THR A 107 20.77 -4.40 -5.60
C THR A 107 19.29 -4.45 -5.99
N GLU A 108 18.57 -5.54 -5.70
CA GLU A 108 17.19 -5.73 -6.17
C GLU A 108 16.14 -5.38 -5.09
N ALA A 109 15.88 -4.09 -4.89
CA ALA A 109 14.80 -3.64 -3.99
C ALA A 109 13.63 -3.04 -4.79
N SER A 110 12.42 -3.49 -4.48
CA SER A 110 11.17 -2.79 -4.84
C SER A 110 10.69 -1.97 -3.65
N ARG A 111 10.11 -0.80 -3.89
CA ARG A 111 9.60 0.07 -2.83
C ARG A 111 8.16 0.49 -3.13
N LEU A 112 7.27 0.30 -2.17
CA LEU A 112 5.94 0.87 -2.18
C LEU A 112 5.89 1.98 -1.13
N VAL A 113 5.53 3.19 -1.56
CA VAL A 113 5.40 4.37 -0.70
C VAL A 113 3.93 4.73 -0.58
N LEU A 114 3.44 4.81 0.66
CA LEU A 114 2.12 5.29 1.00
C LEU A 114 2.25 6.73 1.49
N HIS A 115 1.63 7.68 0.79
CA HIS A 115 1.62 9.07 1.20
C HIS A 115 0.46 9.35 2.16
N CYS A 116 0.80 9.85 3.35
CA CYS A 116 -0.16 10.46 4.27
C CYS A 116 -0.25 11.94 3.94
N TYR A 117 -1.12 12.32 3.01
CA TYR A 117 -1.50 13.73 2.91
C TYR A 117 -2.35 14.05 4.14
N GLY A 118 -1.74 14.74 5.10
CA GLY A 118 -2.46 15.36 6.20
C GLY A 118 -3.61 16.16 5.61
N LEU A 119 -4.81 15.97 6.16
CA LEU A 119 -5.94 16.83 5.89
C LEU A 119 -5.48 18.24 6.30
N MET A 120 -5.00 19.04 5.34
CA MET A 120 -4.78 20.47 5.57
C MET A 120 -6.16 21.03 5.87
N ARG A 121 -6.42 21.21 7.17
CA ARG A 121 -7.58 21.92 7.67
C ARG A 121 -7.40 23.38 7.24
N GLY A 122 -8.00 23.73 6.12
CA GLY A 122 -8.41 25.10 5.84
C GLY A 122 -9.59 25.49 6.71
#